data_AF-A0A520T6H1-F1
#
_entry.id   AF-A0A520T6H1-F1
#
_cell.length_a   1.000
_cell.length_b   1.000
_cell.length_c   1.000
_cell.angle_alpha   90.00
_cell.angle_beta   90.00
_cell.angle_gamma   90.00
#
_symmetry.space_group_name_H-M   'P 1'
#
loop_
_entity.id
_entity.type
_entity.pdbx_description
1 polymer ?
#
loop_
_entity_poly.entity_id
_entity_poly.type
_entity_poly.pdbx_seq_one_letter_code
_entity_poly.pdbx_strand_id
1 'polypeptide(L)'
;MSKDWTKIRAKVKDFIENEIYPKETELAKGTPESREMLGSLMQLAKDEKIWALGHPTDIGGGGMPFMEYVYVNEVIGRSSFAMVALGTHSLQDSIMLREFASPHWRDQYLEPLVQGEIFPSFGMTEPEVASSDPTQLQTTAILEDGVWRINGRKWFTTGAARAAYTTVMCRTELEA
;
A
#
# COMPACT_ATOMS: atom_id res chain seq x y z
N MET A 1 21.15 15.30 7.37
CA MET A 1 21.93 14.25 8.06
C MET A 1 21.40 12.92 7.56
N SER A 2 22.15 12.19 6.73
CA SER A 2 21.76 10.84 6.32
C SER A 2 21.64 10.01 7.60
N LYS A 3 20.42 9.56 7.93
CA LYS A 3 20.23 8.57 8.98
C LYS A 3 21.07 7.38 8.54
N ASP A 4 21.92 6.86 9.41
CA ASP A 4 22.70 5.66 9.09
C ASP A 4 21.73 4.50 8.81
N TRP A 5 21.38 4.33 7.54
CA TRP A 5 20.36 3.39 7.08
C TRP A 5 20.74 1.95 7.46
N THR A 6 22.02 1.67 7.71
CA THR A 6 22.49 0.37 8.21
C THR A 6 21.95 0.09 9.61
N LYS A 7 21.94 1.09 10.50
CA LYS A 7 21.36 0.98 11.86
C LYS A 7 19.85 0.82 11.81
N ILE A 8 19.17 1.56 10.92
CA ILE A 8 17.71 1.43 10.76
C ILE A 8 17.38 0.05 10.18
N ARG A 9 18.12 -0.42 9.18
CA ARG A 9 17.98 -1.76 8.61
C ARG A 9 18.18 -2.85 9.67
N ALA A 10 19.20 -2.72 10.53
CA ALA A 10 19.41 -3.64 11.64
C ALA A 10 18.23 -3.61 12.62
N LYS A 11 17.76 -2.42 13.01
CA LYS A 11 16.59 -2.27 13.88
C LYS A 11 15.32 -2.90 13.28
N VAL A 12 15.06 -2.67 12.00
CA VAL A 12 13.92 -3.28 11.29
C VAL A 12 14.07 -4.80 11.22
N LYS A 13 15.28 -5.32 10.99
CA LYS A 13 15.56 -6.75 11.04
C LYS A 13 15.20 -7.34 12.40
N ASP A 14 15.67 -6.70 13.47
CA ASP A 14 15.43 -7.14 14.84
C ASP A 14 13.94 -7.08 15.19
N PHE A 15 13.22 -6.03 14.75
CA PHE A 15 11.77 -5.94 14.89
C PHE A 15 11.06 -7.10 14.21
N ILE A 16 11.43 -7.44 12.97
CA ILE A 16 10.83 -8.56 12.26
C ILE A 16 11.11 -9.89 12.97
N GLU A 17 12.36 -10.12 13.40
CA GLU A 17 12.78 -11.38 14.02
C GLU A 17 12.16 -11.59 15.40
N ASN A 18 12.02 -10.54 16.20
CA ASN A 18 11.55 -10.65 17.59
C ASN A 18 10.05 -10.37 17.74
N GLU A 19 9.47 -9.48 16.92
CA GLU A 19 8.07 -9.08 17.07
C GLU A 19 7.14 -9.75 16.06
N ILE A 20 7.59 -9.97 14.82
CA ILE A 20 6.72 -10.44 13.75
C ILE A 20 6.78 -11.96 13.60
N TYR A 21 7.97 -12.54 13.40
CA TYR A 21 8.12 -13.99 13.18
C TYR A 21 7.43 -14.87 14.23
N PRO A 22 7.51 -14.57 15.54
CA PRO A 22 6.81 -15.39 16.53
C PRO A 22 5.28 -15.35 16.41
N LYS A 23 4.73 -14.33 15.75
CA LYS A 23 3.30 -14.05 15.63
C LYS A 23 2.72 -14.46 14.27
N GLU A 24 3.53 -14.81 13.27
CA GLU A 24 3.07 -15.06 11.89
C GLU A 24 1.99 -16.16 11.79
N THR A 25 2.14 -17.25 12.54
CA THR A 25 1.15 -18.34 12.55
C THR A 25 -0.22 -17.85 13.00
N GLU A 26 -0.27 -16.98 14.02
CA GLU A 26 -1.52 -16.41 14.51
C GLU A 26 -2.06 -15.34 13.56
N LEU A 27 -1.18 -14.50 13.00
CA LEU A 27 -1.56 -13.49 12.02
C LEU A 27 -2.18 -14.12 10.76
N ALA A 28 -1.67 -15.27 10.32
CA ALA A 28 -2.15 -16.00 9.15
C ALA A 28 -3.58 -16.54 9.28
N LYS A 29 -4.10 -16.67 10.51
CA LYS A 29 -5.49 -17.11 10.72
C LYS A 29 -6.52 -16.05 10.31
N GLY A 30 -6.14 -14.77 10.27
CA GLY A 30 -7.01 -13.67 9.84
C GLY A 30 -8.24 -13.45 10.73
N THR A 31 -8.24 -13.92 11.98
CA THR A 31 -9.35 -13.74 12.92
C THR A 31 -9.43 -12.27 13.39
N PRO A 32 -10.48 -11.85 14.12
CA PRO A 32 -10.49 -10.57 14.80
C PRO A 32 -9.25 -10.33 15.67
N GLU A 33 -8.80 -11.35 16.40
CA GLU A 33 -7.62 -11.31 17.27
C GLU A 33 -6.33 -11.16 16.44
N SER A 34 -6.22 -11.85 15.30
CA SER A 34 -5.11 -11.66 14.35
C SER A 34 -5.02 -10.20 13.87
N ARG A 35 -6.18 -9.55 13.65
CA ARG A 35 -6.23 -8.15 13.21
C ARG A 35 -5.84 -7.18 14.32
N GLU A 36 -6.30 -7.41 15.54
CA GLU A 36 -5.89 -6.62 16.72
C GLU A 36 -4.38 -6.76 16.98
N MET A 37 -3.85 -7.98 16.84
CA MET A 37 -2.42 -8.25 16.95
C MET A 37 -1.62 -7.50 15.89
N LEU A 38 -2.08 -7.47 14.64
CA LEU A 38 -1.43 -6.69 13.58
C LEU A 38 -1.49 -5.18 13.88
N GLY A 39 -2.62 -4.67 14.35
CA GLY A 39 -2.77 -3.27 14.77
C GLY A 39 -1.80 -2.91 15.91
N SER A 40 -1.60 -3.81 16.87
CA SER A 40 -0.63 -3.64 17.95
C SER A 40 0.82 -3.58 17.42
N LEU A 41 1.17 -4.41 16.44
CA LEU A 41 2.48 -4.35 15.77
C LEU A 41 2.68 -3.04 15.00
N MET A 42 1.65 -2.54 14.34
CA MET A 42 1.68 -1.25 13.65
C MET A 42 1.91 -0.09 14.64
N GLN A 43 1.23 -0.12 15.79
CA GLN A 43 1.44 0.87 16.84
C GLN A 43 2.86 0.81 17.40
N LEU A 44 3.37 -0.39 17.68
CA LEU A 44 4.74 -0.56 18.16
C LEU A 44 5.77 -0.01 17.15
N ALA A 45 5.58 -0.25 15.85
CA ALA A 45 6.44 0.32 14.82
C ALA A 45 6.41 1.86 14.78
N LYS A 46 5.25 2.48 15.04
CA LYS A 46 5.12 3.94 15.19
C LYS A 46 5.88 4.44 16.42
N ASP A 47 5.70 3.80 17.58
CA ASP A 47 6.38 4.15 18.83
C ASP A 47 7.91 4.02 18.69
N GLU A 48 8.37 3.01 17.95
CA GLU A 48 9.76 2.78 17.64
C GLU A 48 10.34 3.66 16.52
N LYS A 49 9.52 4.51 15.89
CA LYS A 49 9.92 5.42 14.80
C LYS A 49 10.46 4.68 13.56
N ILE A 50 9.92 3.50 13.28
CA ILE A 50 10.21 2.68 12.10
C ILE A 50 8.99 2.49 11.18
N TRP A 51 7.90 3.22 11.44
CA TRP A 51 6.71 3.29 10.60
C TRP A 51 6.93 4.09 9.31
N ALA A 52 6.39 3.60 8.19
CA ALA A 52 6.28 4.29 6.90
C ALA A 52 7.57 4.98 6.44
N LEU A 53 8.72 4.31 6.62
CA LEU A 53 10.04 4.92 6.43
C LEU A 53 10.26 5.46 5.01
N GLY A 54 9.73 4.79 3.99
CA GLY A 54 9.86 5.18 2.59
C GLY A 54 8.88 6.26 2.15
N HIS A 55 7.84 6.55 2.94
CA HIS A 55 6.86 7.57 2.59
C HIS A 55 7.45 8.98 2.73
N PRO A 56 7.10 9.94 1.86
CA PRO A 56 7.48 11.34 2.00
C PRO A 56 7.06 11.95 3.34
N THR A 57 7.87 12.87 3.88
CA THR A 57 7.60 13.51 5.18
C THR A 57 6.39 14.44 5.17
N ASP A 58 6.08 15.04 4.02
CA ASP A 58 4.94 15.96 3.86
C ASP A 58 3.58 15.25 3.93
N ILE A 59 3.56 13.92 3.81
CA ILE A 59 2.35 13.09 3.99
C ILE A 59 2.37 12.28 5.29
N GLY A 60 3.29 12.57 6.21
CA GLY A 60 3.41 11.87 7.50
C GLY A 60 4.32 10.65 7.51
N GLY A 61 5.14 10.48 6.46
CA GLY A 61 6.13 9.41 6.34
C GLY A 61 7.49 9.68 6.99
N GLY A 62 8.36 8.68 6.96
CA GLY A 62 9.71 8.75 7.54
C GLY A 62 10.76 9.46 6.68
N GLY A 63 10.47 9.71 5.40
CA GLY A 63 11.27 10.49 4.45
C GLY A 63 12.62 9.89 4.07
N MET A 64 12.77 8.57 4.14
CA MET A 64 14.02 7.91 3.76
C MET A 64 14.23 8.00 2.24
N PRO A 65 15.41 8.45 1.76
CA PRO A 65 15.75 8.44 0.34
C PRO A 65 15.56 7.06 -0.29
N PHE A 66 15.04 7.00 -1.52
CA PHE A 66 14.68 5.76 -2.20
C PHE A 66 15.78 4.68 -2.16
N MET A 67 17.01 5.04 -2.53
CA MET A 67 18.12 4.07 -2.58
C MET A 67 18.50 3.53 -1.20
N GLU A 68 18.41 4.35 -0.15
CA GLU A 68 18.63 3.89 1.24
C GLU A 68 17.47 2.98 1.69
N TYR A 69 16.24 3.36 1.33
CA TYR A 69 15.03 2.60 1.65
C TYR A 69 14.99 1.24 0.96
N VAL A 70 15.55 1.07 -0.24
CA VAL A 70 15.65 -0.24 -0.92
C VAL A 70 16.30 -1.29 -0.01
N TYR A 71 17.40 -0.95 0.69
CA TYR A 71 18.09 -1.88 1.59
C TYR A 71 17.30 -2.21 2.85
N VAL A 72 16.49 -1.27 3.34
CA VAL A 72 15.56 -1.52 4.45
C VAL A 72 14.41 -2.40 3.96
N ASN A 73 13.85 -2.10 2.80
CA ASN A 73 12.72 -2.80 2.21
C ASN A 73 13.04 -4.25 1.83
N GLU A 74 14.29 -4.55 1.47
CA GLU A 74 14.80 -5.92 1.33
C GLU A 74 14.53 -6.77 2.59
N VAL A 75 14.76 -6.19 3.77
CA VAL A 75 14.56 -6.86 5.05
C VAL A 75 13.07 -6.93 5.39
N ILE A 76 12.30 -5.87 5.11
CA ILE A 76 10.83 -5.86 5.26
C ILE A 76 10.19 -6.98 4.43
N GLY A 77 10.67 -7.21 3.21
CA GLY A 77 10.18 -8.24 2.30
C GLY A 77 10.33 -9.69 2.80
N ARG A 78 11.04 -9.92 3.91
CA ARG A 78 11.16 -11.24 4.53
C ARG A 78 9.87 -11.74 5.19
N SER A 79 8.84 -10.89 5.31
CA SER A 79 7.52 -11.26 5.83
C SER A 79 6.41 -10.44 5.17
N SER A 80 5.32 -11.09 4.76
CA SER A 80 4.14 -10.40 4.25
C SER A 80 3.46 -9.53 5.31
N PHE A 81 3.54 -9.92 6.58
CA PHE A 81 2.99 -9.14 7.69
C PHE A 81 3.86 -7.93 8.03
N ALA A 82 5.18 -8.01 7.83
CA ALA A 82 6.09 -6.88 8.01
C ALA A 82 5.75 -5.71 7.09
N MET A 83 5.33 -5.98 5.85
CA MET A 83 4.89 -4.93 4.92
C MET A 83 3.73 -4.09 5.49
N VAL A 84 2.81 -4.71 6.22
CA VAL A 84 1.68 -4.02 6.85
C VAL A 84 2.10 -3.40 8.17
N ALA A 85 2.78 -4.15 9.04
CA ALA A 85 3.23 -3.71 10.36
C ALA A 85 4.16 -2.49 10.30
N LEU A 86 4.96 -2.33 9.24
CA LEU A 86 5.87 -1.20 9.05
C LEU A 86 5.30 -0.11 8.12
N GLY A 87 4.04 -0.25 7.68
CA GLY A 87 3.35 0.76 6.86
C GLY A 87 3.77 0.80 5.38
N THR A 88 4.72 -0.04 4.96
CA THR A 88 5.23 -0.10 3.58
C THR A 88 4.17 -0.41 2.53
N HIS A 89 3.14 -1.20 2.88
CA HIS A 89 2.12 -1.69 1.95
C HIS A 89 1.39 -0.59 1.18
N SER A 90 1.31 0.65 1.70
CA SER A 90 0.60 1.77 1.08
C SER A 90 1.51 2.77 0.36
N LEU A 91 2.82 2.51 0.26
CA LEU A 91 3.79 3.48 -0.26
C LEU A 91 3.44 3.97 -1.67
N GLN A 92 3.18 3.04 -2.59
CA GLN A 92 2.88 3.40 -3.98
C GLN A 92 1.52 4.11 -4.10
N ASP A 93 0.49 3.59 -3.43
CA ASP A 93 -0.85 4.19 -3.45
C ASP A 93 -0.89 5.59 -2.86
N SER A 94 -0.17 5.83 -1.75
CA SER A 94 -0.06 7.15 -1.13
C SER A 94 0.67 8.15 -2.01
N ILE A 95 1.72 7.74 -2.72
CA ILE A 95 2.39 8.58 -3.72
C ILE A 95 1.44 8.91 -4.87
N MET A 96 0.69 7.92 -5.39
CA MET A 96 -0.28 8.16 -6.46
C MET A 96 -1.37 9.15 -6.03
N LEU A 97 -1.93 9.00 -4.83
CA LEU A 97 -2.90 9.96 -4.28
C LEU A 97 -2.29 11.35 -4.10
N ARG A 98 -1.07 11.43 -3.55
CA ARG A 98 -0.36 12.69 -3.31
C ARG A 98 -0.14 13.47 -4.61
N GLU A 99 0.26 12.79 -5.68
CA GLU A 99 0.66 13.41 -6.94
C GLU A 99 -0.50 13.67 -7.90
N PHE A 100 -1.47 12.74 -8.00
CA PHE A 100 -2.41 12.70 -9.11
C PHE A 100 -3.89 12.75 -8.73
N ALA A 101 -4.24 12.56 -7.46
CA ALA A 101 -5.64 12.62 -7.06
C ALA A 101 -6.17 14.06 -7.06
N SER A 102 -7.47 14.21 -7.33
CA SER A 102 -8.16 15.48 -7.08
C SER A 102 -8.12 15.81 -5.59
N PRO A 103 -8.20 17.11 -5.20
CA PRO A 103 -8.15 17.50 -3.79
C PRO A 103 -9.17 16.76 -2.92
N HIS A 104 -10.39 16.58 -3.42
CA HIS A 104 -11.45 15.86 -2.72
C HIS A 104 -11.03 14.44 -2.30
N TRP A 105 -10.49 13.64 -3.22
CA TRP A 105 -10.09 12.26 -2.93
C TRP A 105 -8.78 12.18 -2.16
N ARG A 106 -7.83 13.07 -2.47
CA ARG A 106 -6.57 13.15 -1.74
C ARG A 106 -6.82 13.44 -0.26
N ASP A 107 -7.60 14.47 0.05
CA ASP A 107 -7.84 14.92 1.41
C ASP A 107 -8.68 13.90 2.20
N GLN A 108 -9.53 13.12 1.52
CA GLN A 108 -10.32 12.05 2.14
C GLN A 108 -9.50 10.79 2.48
N TYR A 109 -8.55 10.39 1.63
CA TYR A 109 -7.92 9.07 1.72
C TYR A 109 -6.43 9.08 2.08
N LEU A 110 -5.68 10.15 1.80
CA LEU A 110 -4.23 10.13 1.90
C LEU A 110 -3.74 9.96 3.34
N GLU A 111 -4.21 10.78 4.28
CA GLU A 111 -3.76 10.70 5.68
C GLU A 111 -4.15 9.36 6.34
N PRO A 112 -5.42 8.90 6.29
CA PRO A 112 -5.78 7.60 6.86
C PRO A 112 -4.99 6.43 6.25
N LEU A 113 -4.65 6.51 4.97
CA LEU A 113 -3.86 5.50 4.27
C LEU A 113 -2.41 5.45 4.78
N VAL A 114 -1.76 6.61 4.97
CA VAL A 114 -0.40 6.67 5.52
C VAL A 114 -0.37 6.25 6.99
N GLN A 115 -1.46 6.50 7.73
CA GLN A 115 -1.60 6.03 9.12
C GLN A 115 -1.93 4.54 9.24
N GLY A 116 -2.24 3.85 8.13
CA GLY A 116 -2.61 2.43 8.11
C GLY A 116 -4.02 2.15 8.63
N GLU A 117 -4.88 3.18 8.70
CA GLU A 117 -6.27 3.06 9.16
C GLU A 117 -7.18 2.48 8.08
N ILE A 118 -6.83 2.73 6.82
CA ILE A 118 -7.51 2.19 5.65
C ILE A 118 -6.51 1.48 4.74
N PHE A 119 -7.02 0.56 3.93
CA PHE A 119 -6.25 -0.17 2.94
C PHE A 119 -6.73 0.19 1.53
N PRO A 120 -5.80 0.34 0.57
CA PRO A 120 -6.15 0.56 -0.83
C PRO A 120 -6.28 -0.79 -1.53
N SER A 121 -6.75 -0.75 -2.77
CA SER A 121 -6.57 -1.83 -3.73
C SER A 121 -6.27 -1.28 -5.12
N PHE A 122 -5.67 -2.09 -5.98
CA PHE A 122 -5.28 -1.71 -7.33
C PHE A 122 -5.81 -2.73 -8.34
N GLY A 123 -6.78 -2.30 -9.15
CA GLY A 123 -7.43 -3.11 -10.17
C GLY A 123 -6.88 -2.81 -11.56
N MET A 124 -5.87 -3.56 -11.99
CA MET A 124 -5.32 -3.48 -13.36
C MET A 124 -5.60 -4.74 -14.16
N THR A 125 -5.24 -5.90 -13.63
CA THR A 125 -5.31 -7.17 -14.36
C THR A 125 -6.73 -7.57 -14.71
N GLU A 126 -6.92 -8.01 -15.95
CA GLU A 126 -8.18 -8.48 -16.52
C GLU A 126 -8.05 -9.94 -16.97
N PRO A 127 -9.13 -10.74 -16.89
CA PRO A 127 -9.07 -12.18 -17.18
C PRO A 127 -8.95 -12.52 -18.66
N GLU A 128 -9.47 -11.66 -19.55
CA GLU A 128 -9.61 -11.97 -20.98
C GLU A 128 -8.42 -11.48 -21.83
N VAL A 129 -7.45 -10.76 -21.24
CA VAL A 129 -6.34 -10.13 -21.97
C VAL A 129 -5.01 -10.24 -21.24
N ALA A 130 -3.92 -10.19 -21.99
CA ALA A 130 -2.55 -10.18 -21.47
C ALA A 130 -2.22 -8.83 -20.82
N SER A 131 -2.61 -8.67 -19.55
CA SER A 131 -2.51 -7.40 -18.81
C SER A 131 -1.07 -6.93 -18.51
N SER A 132 -0.06 -7.74 -18.82
CA SER A 132 1.34 -7.28 -18.81
C SER A 132 1.58 -6.13 -19.79
N ASP A 133 0.75 -6.05 -20.83
CA ASP A 133 0.64 -4.90 -21.72
C ASP A 133 -0.64 -4.13 -21.37
N PRO A 134 -0.55 -2.98 -20.67
CA PRO A 134 -1.71 -2.23 -20.23
C PRO A 134 -2.50 -1.60 -21.41
N THR A 135 -1.95 -1.58 -22.63
CA THR A 135 -2.68 -1.08 -23.80
C THR A 135 -3.81 -2.02 -24.24
N GLN A 136 -3.77 -3.29 -23.79
CA GLN A 136 -4.77 -4.30 -24.12
C GLN A 136 -5.98 -4.31 -23.18
N LEU A 137 -5.96 -3.51 -22.10
CA LEU A 137 -7.05 -3.47 -21.13
C LEU A 137 -8.38 -3.12 -21.82
N GLN A 138 -9.47 -3.75 -21.39
CA GLN A 138 -10.79 -3.64 -21.98
C GLN A 138 -11.81 -2.99 -21.03
N THR A 139 -11.49 -2.85 -19.74
CA THR A 139 -12.34 -2.08 -18.81
C THR A 139 -12.51 -0.67 -19.33
N THR A 140 -13.74 -0.22 -19.53
CA THR A 140 -14.06 1.12 -20.05
C THR A 140 -14.51 2.04 -18.93
N ALA A 141 -14.29 3.34 -19.12
CA ALA A 141 -14.88 4.40 -18.32
C ALA A 141 -15.43 5.47 -19.25
N ILE A 142 -16.75 5.68 -19.21
CA ILE A 142 -17.45 6.65 -20.08
C ILE A 142 -18.02 7.76 -19.18
N LEU A 143 -17.75 9.03 -19.52
CA LEU A 143 -18.28 10.18 -18.79
C LEU A 143 -19.62 10.60 -19.39
N GLU A 144 -20.70 10.41 -18.64
CA GLU A 144 -22.06 10.81 -19.03
C GLU A 144 -22.68 11.64 -17.91
N ASP A 145 -23.23 12.81 -18.24
CA ASP A 145 -23.89 13.71 -17.28
C ASP A 145 -23.05 14.05 -16.04
N GLY A 146 -21.73 14.16 -16.22
CA GLY A 146 -20.78 14.45 -15.13
C GLY A 146 -20.44 13.25 -14.24
N VAL A 147 -20.89 12.03 -14.59
CA VAL A 147 -20.65 10.80 -13.85
C VAL A 147 -19.86 9.81 -14.71
N TRP A 148 -18.78 9.27 -14.17
CA TRP A 148 -18.05 8.18 -14.81
C TRP A 148 -18.79 6.85 -14.62
N ARG A 149 -19.12 6.19 -15.73
CA ARG A 149 -19.61 4.81 -15.77
C ARG A 149 -18.47 3.87 -16.12
N ILE A 150 -18.03 3.06 -15.15
CA ILE A 150 -16.97 2.08 -15.33
C ILE A 150 -17.58 0.69 -15.57
N ASN A 151 -17.17 0.01 -16.65
CA ASN A 151 -17.63 -1.34 -16.97
C ASN A 151 -16.43 -2.25 -17.33
N GLY A 152 -16.30 -3.37 -16.63
CA GLY A 152 -15.26 -4.36 -16.87
C GLY A 152 -15.12 -5.35 -15.72
N ARG A 153 -14.14 -6.26 -15.84
CA ARG A 153 -13.84 -7.28 -14.83
C ARG A 153 -12.35 -7.25 -14.50
N LYS A 154 -12.02 -6.94 -13.25
CA LYS A 154 -10.66 -7.06 -12.71
C LYS A 154 -10.52 -8.35 -11.91
N TRP A 155 -9.33 -8.96 -11.93
CA TRP A 155 -8.99 -10.13 -11.11
C TRP A 155 -7.57 -10.03 -10.55
N PHE A 156 -7.24 -10.88 -9.58
CA PHE A 156 -6.01 -10.78 -8.78
C PHE A 156 -5.84 -9.42 -8.07
N THR A 157 -6.97 -8.76 -7.78
CA THR A 157 -7.05 -7.46 -7.12
C THR A 157 -6.85 -7.63 -5.61
N THR A 158 -5.60 -7.63 -5.17
CA THR A 158 -5.22 -7.83 -3.76
C THR A 158 -5.96 -6.87 -2.84
N GLY A 159 -6.62 -7.40 -1.80
CA GLY A 159 -7.28 -6.60 -0.77
C GLY A 159 -8.63 -6.00 -1.13
N ALA A 160 -9.16 -6.24 -2.35
CA ALA A 160 -10.40 -5.62 -2.84
C ALA A 160 -11.58 -5.70 -1.86
N ALA A 161 -11.77 -6.86 -1.20
CA ALA A 161 -12.90 -7.10 -0.29
C ALA A 161 -12.89 -6.25 0.99
N ARG A 162 -11.74 -5.61 1.33
CA ARG A 162 -11.57 -4.82 2.55
C ARG A 162 -11.05 -3.40 2.27
N ALA A 163 -10.93 -3.02 1.00
CA ALA A 163 -10.33 -1.75 0.62
C ALA A 163 -11.31 -0.59 0.80
N ALA A 164 -10.82 0.55 1.28
CA ALA A 164 -11.62 1.77 1.38
C ALA A 164 -11.84 2.44 0.01
N TYR A 165 -10.91 2.20 -0.93
CA TYR A 165 -11.02 2.58 -2.32
C TYR A 165 -10.22 1.62 -3.20
N THR A 166 -10.56 1.55 -4.49
CA THR A 166 -9.78 0.81 -5.49
C THR A 166 -9.37 1.77 -6.61
N THR A 167 -8.07 1.89 -6.86
CA THR A 167 -7.57 2.53 -8.08
C THR A 167 -7.77 1.58 -9.25
N VAL A 168 -8.55 1.97 -10.25
CA VAL A 168 -8.88 1.13 -11.41
C VAL A 168 -8.24 1.69 -12.67
N MET A 169 -7.45 0.88 -13.37
CA MET A 169 -7.01 1.21 -14.71
C MET A 169 -8.11 0.88 -15.70
N CYS A 170 -8.52 1.87 -16.49
CA CYS A 170 -9.60 1.76 -17.46
C CYS A 170 -9.32 2.66 -18.67
N ARG A 171 -9.93 2.32 -19.80
CA ARG A 171 -9.87 3.10 -21.04
C ARG A 171 -10.97 4.14 -21.05
N THR A 172 -10.59 5.39 -21.26
CA THR A 172 -11.52 6.51 -21.48
C THR A 172 -11.69 6.85 -22.96
N GLU A 173 -10.76 6.40 -23.81
CA GLU A 173 -10.77 6.61 -25.26
C GLU A 173 -10.93 5.26 -25.97
N LEU A 174 -12.11 5.02 -26.56
CA LEU A 174 -12.47 3.72 -27.14
C LEU A 174 -11.98 3.54 -28.58
N GLU A 175 -11.69 4.65 -29.27
CA GLU A 175 -11.38 4.70 -30.70
C GLU A 175 -9.92 5.09 -31.01
N ALA A 176 -9.09 5.27 -29.99
CA ALA A 176 -7.67 5.62 -30.13
C ALA A 176 -6.79 4.42 -30.49
#